data_AF-A0A455VH52-F1
#
_entry.id   AF-A0A455VH52-F1
#
_cell.length_a   1.000
_cell.length_b   1.000
_cell.length_c   1.000
_cell.angle_alpha   90.00
_cell.angle_beta   90.00
_cell.angle_gamma   90.00
#
_symmetry.space_group_name_H-M   'P 1'
#
loop_
_entity.id
_entity.type
_entity.pdbx_description
1 polymer ?
#
loop_
_entity_poly.entity_id
_entity_poly.type
_entity_poly.pdbx_seq_one_letter_code
_entity_poly.pdbx_strand_id
1 'polypeptide(L)'
;MVVDQSYTVAEAAKAMDIGLSTMTRWVRQLRDERQGKTPKASPITPEKIEIRELKKKLQRIEMENKILKKATALLMSDSLNSSR
;
A
#
# COMPACT_ATOMS: atom_id res chain seq x y z
N MET A 1 -18.07 -2.05 8.03
CA MET A 1 -18.34 -1.35 6.77
C MET A 1 -17.77 0.06 6.85
N VAL A 2 -16.63 0.32 6.20
CA VAL A 2 -15.96 1.65 6.15
C VAL A 2 -16.49 2.45 4.96
N VAL A 3 -17.82 2.51 4.84
CA VAL A 3 -18.52 3.21 3.75
C VAL A 3 -19.58 4.17 4.30
N ASP A 4 -19.94 4.08 5.59
CA ASP A 4 -20.97 4.92 6.22
C ASP A 4 -20.43 6.06 7.08
N GLN A 5 -19.12 6.19 7.22
CA GLN A 5 -18.54 7.33 7.93
C GLN A 5 -17.85 8.23 6.92
N SER A 6 -18.41 9.43 6.82
CA SER A 6 -18.08 10.57 5.97
C SER A 6 -16.62 11.01 6.05
N TYR A 7 -15.68 10.16 5.63
CA TYR A 7 -14.35 10.62 5.30
C TYR A 7 -14.47 11.46 4.03
N THR A 8 -14.21 12.75 4.17
CA THR A 8 -14.11 13.63 3.02
C THR A 8 -12.99 13.11 2.11
N VAL A 9 -13.14 13.30 0.80
CA VAL A 9 -12.11 12.95 -0.19
C VAL A 9 -10.74 13.53 0.20
N ALA A 10 -10.73 14.66 0.92
CA ALA A 10 -9.56 15.29 1.49
C ALA A 10 -8.94 14.52 2.67
N GLU A 11 -9.73 13.99 3.59
CA GLU A 11 -9.22 13.17 4.70
C GLU A 11 -8.70 11.82 4.22
N ALA A 12 -9.38 11.19 3.26
CA ALA A 12 -8.91 9.96 2.64
C ALA A 12 -7.58 10.19 1.88
N ALA A 13 -7.47 11.31 1.17
CA ALA A 13 -6.25 11.73 0.49
C ALA A 13 -5.10 11.95 1.48
N LYS A 14 -5.37 12.62 2.60
CA LYS A 14 -4.39 12.88 3.66
C LYS A 14 -3.98 11.61 4.42
N ALA A 15 -4.91 10.69 4.67
CA ALA A 15 -4.64 9.43 5.36
C ALA A 15 -3.82 8.45 4.49
N MET A 16 -3.97 8.53 3.17
CA MET A 16 -3.24 7.69 2.22
C MET A 16 -2.01 8.38 1.63
N ASP A 17 -1.72 9.63 2.03
CA ASP A 17 -0.66 10.48 1.49
C ASP A 17 -0.68 10.60 -0.06
N ILE A 18 -1.88 10.73 -0.62
CA ILE A 18 -2.11 10.85 -2.07
C ILE A 18 -2.71 12.22 -2.37
N GLY A 19 -2.38 12.81 -3.52
CA GLY A 19 -2.98 14.07 -3.97
C GLY A 19 -4.51 14.02 -4.05
N LEU A 20 -5.17 15.12 -3.67
CA LEU A 20 -6.63 15.26 -3.64
C LEU A 20 -7.29 14.96 -5.00
N SER A 21 -6.62 15.32 -6.10
CA SER A 21 -7.09 15.06 -7.47
C SER A 21 -7.16 13.56 -7.79
N THR A 22 -6.17 12.78 -7.35
CA THR A 22 -6.13 11.33 -7.51
C THR A 22 -7.24 10.66 -6.71
N MET A 23 -7.40 11.04 -5.43
CA MET A 23 -8.46 10.50 -4.58
C MET A 23 -9.86 10.85 -5.13
N THR A 24 -10.06 12.06 -5.66
CA THR A 24 -11.32 12.46 -6.31
C THR A 24 -11.63 11.60 -7.54
N ARG A 25 -10.61 11.31 -8.36
CA ARG A 25 -10.76 10.46 -9.54
C ARG A 25 -11.13 9.03 -9.16
N TRP A 26 -10.50 8.47 -8.14
CA TRP A 26 -10.79 7.14 -7.62
C TRP A 26 -12.21 7.03 -7.03
N VAL A 27 -12.66 8.05 -6.28
CA VAL A 27 -14.04 8.10 -5.76
C VAL A 27 -15.06 8.17 -6.89
N ARG A 28 -14.80 8.94 -7.96
CA ARG A 28 -15.67 8.99 -9.14
C ARG A 28 -15.72 7.63 -9.85
N GLN A 29 -14.58 7.01 -10.07
CA GLN A 29 -14.50 5.69 -10.70
C GLN A 29 -15.23 4.62 -9.88
N LEU A 30 -15.06 4.61 -8.55
CA LEU A 30 -15.77 3.68 -7.66
C LEU A 30 -17.30 3.91 -7.68
N ARG A 31 -17.75 5.16 -7.81
CA ARG A 31 -19.18 5.47 -7.97
C ARG A 31 -19.73 4.98 -9.31
N ASP A 32 -18.97 5.15 -10.38
CA ASP A 32 -19.37 4.67 -11.72
C ASP A 32 -19.41 3.14 -11.78
N GLU A 33 -18.45 2.45 -11.16
CA GLU A 33 -18.45 0.98 -11.02
C GLU A 33 -19.65 0.47 -10.21
N ARG A 34 -19.99 1.15 -9.10
CA ARG A 34 -21.20 0.84 -8.30
C ARG A 34 -22.51 1.08 -9.06
N GLN A 35 -22.51 1.98 -10.04
CA GLN A 35 -23.64 2.21 -10.95
C GLN A 35 -23.67 1.22 -12.13
N GLY A 36 -22.80 0.21 -12.14
CA GLY A 36 -22.75 -0.81 -13.18
C GLY A 36 -22.13 -0.33 -14.49
N LYS A 37 -21.52 0.87 -14.51
CA LYS A 37 -20.75 1.35 -15.66
C LYS A 37 -19.37 0.72 -15.60
N THR A 38 -19.24 -0.47 -16.15
CA THR A 38 -17.94 -1.14 -16.27
C THR A 38 -17.07 -0.36 -17.27
N PRO A 39 -15.88 0.12 -16.86
CA PRO A 39 -14.94 0.70 -17.81
C PRO A 39 -14.55 -0.38 -18.83
N LYS A 40 -14.80 -0.10 -20.13
CA LYS A 40 -14.46 -0.98 -21.25
C LYS A 40 -12.93 -1.13 -21.28
N ALA A 41 -12.45 -2.25 -20.77
CA ALA A 41 -11.04 -2.47 -20.49
C ALA A 41 -10.18 -2.43 -21.77
N SER A 42 -9.24 -1.50 -21.82
CA SER A 42 -8.05 -1.52 -22.68
C SER A 42 -6.82 -1.81 -21.81
N PRO A 43 -5.72 -2.32 -22.41
CA PRO A 43 -4.75 -3.18 -21.74
C PRO A 43 -4.00 -2.44 -20.63
N ILE A 44 -3.98 -3.06 -19.44
CA ILE A 44 -3.28 -2.63 -18.22
C ILE A 44 -3.46 -1.12 -17.93
N THR A 45 -4.45 -0.81 -17.08
CA THR A 45 -4.60 0.55 -16.56
C THR A 45 -3.32 0.99 -15.86
N PRO A 46 -2.90 2.27 -15.98
CA PRO A 46 -1.68 2.78 -15.33
C PRO A 46 -1.69 2.54 -13.82
N GLU A 47 -2.87 2.57 -13.21
CA GLU A 47 -3.11 2.19 -11.81
C GLU A 47 -2.68 0.75 -11.49
N LYS A 48 -2.91 -0.22 -12.38
CA LYS A 48 -2.45 -1.60 -12.17
C LYS A 48 -0.93 -1.73 -12.28
N ILE A 49 -0.27 -0.86 -13.03
CA ILE A 49 1.20 -0.79 -13.09
C ILE A 49 1.73 -0.27 -11.77
N GLU A 50 1.19 0.85 -11.28
CA GLU A 50 1.55 1.43 -10.00
C GLU A 50 1.34 0.44 -8.84
N ILE A 51 0.19 -0.25 -8.80
CA ILE A 51 -0.09 -1.30 -7.81
C ILE A 51 0.97 -2.41 -7.88
N ARG A 52 1.37 -2.83 -9.08
CA ARG A 52 2.39 -3.88 -9.25
C ARG A 52 3.77 -3.41 -8.78
N GLU A 53 4.13 -2.17 -9.07
CA GLU A 53 5.40 -1.57 -8.64
C GLU A 53 5.45 -1.39 -7.13
N LEU A 54 4.37 -0.87 -6.53
CA LEU A 54 4.24 -0.72 -5.08
C LEU A 54 4.33 -2.07 -4.38
N LYS A 55 3.65 -3.10 -4.88
CA LYS A 55 3.75 -4.47 -4.34
C LYS A 55 5.18 -5.01 -4.38
N LYS A 56 5.93 -4.77 -5.47
CA LYS A 56 7.34 -5.17 -5.57
C LYS A 56 8.22 -4.44 -4.56
N LYS A 57 8.02 -3.13 -4.39
CA LYS A 57 8.76 -2.33 -3.39
C LYS A 57 8.49 -2.83 -1.98
N LEU A 58 7.24 -3.11 -1.66
CA LEU A 58 6.81 -3.59 -0.34
C LEU A 58 7.45 -4.95 -0.01
N GLN A 59 7.43 -5.89 -0.96
CA GLN A 59 8.11 -7.19 -0.80
C GLN A 59 9.62 -7.06 -0.56
N ARG A 60 10.29 -6.11 -1.24
CA ARG A 60 11.73 -5.86 -1.02
C ARG A 60 11.98 -5.33 0.40
N ILE A 61 11.21 -4.35 0.85
CA ILE A 61 11.34 -3.74 2.18
C ILE A 61 11.07 -4.78 3.28
N GLU A 62 10.07 -5.65 3.11
CA GLU A 62 9.78 -6.73 4.05
C GLU A 62 10.92 -7.74 4.13
N MET A 63 11.53 -8.08 2.98
CA MET A 63 12.67 -8.98 2.93
C MET A 63 13.89 -8.39 3.64
N GLU A 64 14.21 -7.13 3.37
CA GLU A 64 15.31 -6.40 4.03
C GLU A 64 15.10 -6.34 5.54
N ASN A 65 13.89 -5.98 6.00
CA ASN A 65 13.53 -5.99 7.42
C ASN A 65 13.70 -7.38 8.04
N LYS A 66 13.32 -8.44 7.34
CA LYS A 66 13.48 -9.82 7.82
C LYS A 66 14.95 -10.19 7.99
N ILE A 67 15.80 -9.78 7.05
CA ILE A 67 17.26 -10.00 7.14
C ILE A 67 17.84 -9.22 8.32
N LEU A 68 17.49 -7.94 8.46
CA LEU A 68 17.95 -7.10 9.57
C LEU A 68 17.54 -7.70 10.92
N LYS A 69 16.27 -8.09 11.10
CA LYS A 69 15.79 -8.75 12.32
C LYS A 69 16.57 -10.02 12.64
N LYS A 70 16.89 -10.84 11.64
CA LYS A 70 17.70 -12.06 11.82
C LYS A 70 19.14 -11.74 12.22
N ALA A 71 19.77 -10.76 11.56
CA ALA A 71 21.12 -10.33 11.90
C ALA A 71 21.19 -9.78 13.33
N THR A 72 20.22 -8.95 13.73
CA THR A 72 20.11 -8.45 15.11
C THR A 72 19.96 -9.60 16.11
N ALA A 73 19.09 -10.58 15.83
CA ALA A 73 18.91 -11.74 16.70
C ALA A 73 20.19 -12.59 16.84
N LEU A 74 20.93 -12.77 15.75
CA LEU A 74 22.23 -13.47 15.77
C LEU A 74 23.26 -12.71 16.60
N LEU A 75 23.43 -11.41 16.37
CA LEU A 75 24.37 -10.58 17.13
C LEU A 75 24.06 -10.54 18.63
N MET A 76 22.78 -10.50 19.01
CA MET A 76 22.36 -10.60 20.41
C MET A 76 22.64 -11.98 21.02
N SER A 77 22.58 -13.04 20.22
CA SER A 77 22.89 -14.41 20.69
C SER A 77 24.40 -14.60 20.86
N ASP A 78 25.20 -14.07 19.94
CA ASP A 78 26.66 -14.14 20.00
C ASP A 78 27.24 -13.35 21.18
N SER A 79 26.69 -12.17 21.49
CA SER A 79 27.13 -11.39 22.67
C SER A 79 26.83 -12.09 24.00
N LEU A 80 25.71 -12.81 24.08
CA LEU A 80 25.34 -13.59 25.27
C LEU A 80 26.21 -14.86 25.43
N ASN A 81 26.63 -15.49 24.33
CA ASN A 81 27.53 -16.64 24.38
C ASN A 81 28.99 -16.27 24.65
N SER A 82 29.44 -15.09 24.21
CA SER A 82 30.80 -14.58 24.45
C SER A 82 31.05 -14.08 25.88
N SER A 83 29.99 -13.90 26.68
CA SER A 83 30.08 -13.36 28.04
C SER A 83 29.96 -14.45 29.14
N ARG A 84 30.09 -15.73 28.77
CA ARG A 84 30.13 -16.88 29.69
C ARG A 84 31.52 -17.46 29.80
#